data_AF-A0A846DMY5-F1
#
_entry.id   AF-A0A846DMY5-F1
#
_cell.length_a   1.000
_cell.length_b   1.000
_cell.length_c   1.000
_cell.angle_alpha   90.00
_cell.angle_beta   90.00
_cell.angle_gamma   90.00
#
_symmetry.space_group_name_H-M   'P 1'
#
loop_
_entity.id
_entity.type
_entity.pdbx_description
1 polymer ?
#
loop_
_entity_poly.entity_id
_entity_poly.type
_entity_poly.pdbx_seq_one_letter_code
_entity_poly.pdbx_strand_id
1 'polypeptide(L)'
;KSKPQGNKPGSVIAEPLTEKPGNTTGSSPGSKCAGWDHVVAVDRELLNPKTDLWGPKYWVKMHLLSEKLHGPGQEWNLVSARKTDNSAMANGPESDAKNRISNKEVLYYDVSVNSYHSGKILEDFPANINVKWGSMKKQNNKYLRDKQLGNFPLNLGKPPLNISESALIDIKSAGRDLLISLGLSRGLAGNIQKERTQGGGNFQDKDDFIERMKKVYQNQSRPVDFMAEHWHFIQALIDSGKAKL
;
A
#
# COMPACT_ATOMS: atom_id res chain seq x y z
N LYS A 1 -17.46 12.03 6.20
CA LYS A 1 -18.58 11.07 5.97
C LYS A 1 -17.99 9.73 5.52
N SER A 2 -18.60 8.61 5.86
CA SER A 2 -18.23 7.30 5.32
C SER A 2 -19.43 6.60 4.71
N LYS A 3 -19.17 5.64 3.80
CA LYS A 3 -20.17 4.69 3.28
C LYS A 3 -19.53 3.30 3.32
N PRO A 4 -20.05 2.33 4.09
CA PRO A 4 -19.52 0.97 4.06
C PRO A 4 -20.04 0.18 2.85
N GLN A 5 -19.29 -0.84 2.43
CA GLN A 5 -19.70 -1.86 1.48
C GLN A 5 -20.06 -3.12 2.27
N GLY A 6 -21.33 -3.26 2.66
CA GLY A 6 -21.75 -4.24 3.66
C GLY A 6 -21.15 -3.93 5.03
N ASN A 7 -20.46 -4.90 5.64
CA ASN A 7 -19.75 -4.70 6.92
C ASN A 7 -18.31 -4.17 6.74
N LYS A 8 -17.90 -3.78 5.53
CA LYS A 8 -16.51 -3.45 5.16
C LYS A 8 -16.40 -1.96 4.77
N PRO A 9 -15.22 -1.31 4.87
CA PRO A 9 -15.04 0.05 4.36
C PRO A 9 -15.37 0.19 2.86
N GLY A 10 -16.24 1.13 2.48
CA GLY A 10 -16.53 1.44 1.08
C GLY A 10 -15.88 2.75 0.64
N SER A 11 -16.17 3.85 1.31
CA SER A 11 -15.53 5.15 1.07
C SER A 11 -15.43 6.02 2.32
N VAL A 12 -14.40 6.87 2.37
CA VAL A 12 -14.19 7.91 3.37
C VAL A 12 -14.02 9.26 2.66
N ILE A 13 -14.80 10.25 3.09
CA ILE A 13 -14.84 11.60 2.51
C ILE A 13 -14.57 12.62 3.62
N ALA A 14 -13.52 13.42 3.46
CA ALA A 14 -13.21 14.57 4.30
C ALA A 14 -13.34 15.86 3.48
N GLU A 15 -14.40 16.62 3.73
CA GLU A 15 -14.69 17.89 3.08
C GLU A 15 -15.42 18.83 4.08
N PRO A 16 -14.81 19.96 4.49
CA PRO A 16 -13.39 20.31 4.35
C PRO A 16 -12.49 19.40 5.20
N LEU A 17 -11.30 19.09 4.71
CA LEU A 17 -10.28 18.36 5.48
C LEU A 17 -9.66 19.24 6.57
N THR A 18 -9.48 20.56 6.37
CA THR A 18 -9.16 21.52 7.46
C THR A 18 -9.55 22.97 7.19
N GLU A 19 -10.11 23.66 8.20
CA GLU A 19 -9.79 25.08 8.50
C GLU A 19 -9.80 25.42 10.02
N LYS A 20 -10.69 24.97 10.91
CA LYS A 20 -11.60 23.79 10.99
C LYS A 20 -12.93 24.19 11.68
N PRO A 21 -13.91 23.26 11.82
CA PRO A 21 -14.02 22.57 13.12
C PRO A 21 -14.42 21.08 13.05
N GLY A 22 -13.82 20.29 13.95
CA GLY A 22 -14.13 18.88 14.18
C GLY A 22 -13.15 18.29 15.19
N ASN A 23 -13.65 17.71 16.28
CA ASN A 23 -12.84 17.20 17.40
C ASN A 23 -12.17 15.83 17.10
N THR A 24 -11.79 15.59 15.85
CA THR A 24 -11.09 14.37 15.44
C THR A 24 -9.59 14.61 15.41
N THR A 25 -8.98 14.63 16.60
CA THR A 25 -7.61 14.13 16.71
C THR A 25 -7.61 12.72 16.10
N GLY A 26 -6.83 12.51 15.05
CA GLY A 26 -6.72 11.18 14.46
C GLY A 26 -6.17 10.20 15.50
N SER A 27 -6.60 8.95 15.42
CA SER A 27 -6.24 7.94 16.40
C SER A 27 -5.63 6.72 15.72
N SER A 28 -4.68 6.09 16.39
CA SER A 28 -4.03 4.88 15.87
C SER A 28 -5.03 3.72 15.73
N PRO A 29 -4.75 2.72 14.88
CA PRO A 29 -5.73 1.70 14.50
C PRO A 29 -6.31 0.93 15.70
N GLY A 30 -7.64 0.87 15.79
CA GLY A 30 -8.36 0.13 16.81
C GLY A 30 -8.23 -1.39 16.69
N SER A 31 -8.87 -2.11 17.62
CA SER A 31 -8.77 -3.58 17.73
C SER A 31 -9.36 -4.32 16.53
N LYS A 32 -10.46 -3.83 15.95
CA LYS A 32 -11.17 -4.50 14.85
C LYS A 32 -10.77 -3.98 13.46
N CYS A 33 -10.63 -4.89 12.50
CA CYS A 33 -10.37 -4.62 11.08
C CYS A 33 -10.70 -5.89 10.27
N ALA A 34 -11.41 -5.77 9.14
CA ALA A 34 -11.79 -6.93 8.33
C ALA A 34 -10.56 -7.71 7.84
N GLY A 35 -10.62 -9.05 7.84
CA GLY A 35 -9.50 -9.93 7.45
C GLY A 35 -8.31 -9.96 8.42
N TRP A 36 -8.29 -9.17 9.49
CA TRP A 36 -7.12 -9.05 10.36
C TRP A 36 -6.80 -10.32 11.14
N ASP A 37 -7.82 -11.07 11.58
CA ASP A 37 -7.61 -12.33 12.29
C ASP A 37 -6.95 -13.39 11.40
N HIS A 38 -7.28 -13.42 10.11
CA HIS A 38 -6.60 -14.25 9.12
C HIS A 38 -5.13 -13.85 8.98
N VAL A 39 -4.85 -12.55 8.84
CA VAL A 39 -3.48 -12.02 8.78
C VAL A 39 -2.67 -12.43 10.01
N VAL A 40 -3.23 -12.30 11.22
CA VAL A 40 -2.55 -12.70 12.47
C VAL A 40 -2.30 -14.20 12.54
N ALA A 41 -3.15 -15.02 11.91
CA ALA A 41 -2.96 -16.48 11.84
C ALA A 41 -1.87 -16.91 10.84
N VAL A 42 -1.72 -16.22 9.69
CA VAL A 42 -0.81 -16.65 8.61
C VAL A 42 0.55 -15.92 8.59
N ASP A 43 0.61 -14.64 8.99
CA ASP A 43 1.79 -13.77 8.87
C ASP A 43 2.51 -13.54 10.22
N ARG A 44 2.47 -14.54 11.11
CA ARG A 44 2.88 -14.41 12.51
C ARG A 44 4.41 -14.45 12.70
N GLU A 45 5.02 -13.32 13.03
CA GLU A 45 6.45 -13.22 13.39
C GLU A 45 6.67 -12.61 14.78
N LEU A 46 7.79 -12.95 15.41
CA LEU A 46 8.33 -12.28 16.60
C LEU A 46 8.95 -10.94 16.21
N LEU A 47 8.16 -9.87 16.29
CA LEU A 47 8.52 -8.51 15.88
C LEU A 47 9.53 -7.85 16.84
N ASN A 48 9.53 -8.24 18.12
CA ASN A 48 10.53 -7.79 19.09
C ASN A 48 10.88 -8.89 20.09
N PRO A 49 12.05 -9.56 19.94
CA PRO A 49 12.51 -10.59 20.85
C PRO A 49 12.72 -10.14 22.29
N LYS A 50 12.91 -8.84 22.56
CA LYS A 50 13.11 -8.32 23.92
C LYS A 50 11.80 -8.15 24.71
N THR A 51 10.65 -8.11 24.03
CA THR A 51 9.34 -7.87 24.65
C THR A 51 8.32 -8.95 24.28
N ASP A 52 8.78 -10.08 23.72
CA ASP A 52 7.96 -11.17 23.15
C ASP A 52 6.77 -10.67 22.29
N LEU A 53 6.98 -9.60 21.51
CA LEU A 53 5.90 -8.99 20.73
C LEU A 53 5.71 -9.77 19.44
N TRP A 54 4.65 -10.58 19.37
CA TRP A 54 4.21 -11.27 18.16
C TRP A 54 3.23 -10.44 17.34
N GLY A 55 3.35 -10.48 16.02
CA GLY A 55 2.37 -9.86 15.13
C GLY A 55 2.73 -9.96 13.65
N PRO A 56 1.93 -9.31 12.78
CA PRO A 56 2.12 -9.39 11.34
C PRO A 56 3.42 -8.74 10.82
N LYS A 57 4.23 -9.55 10.13
CA LYS A 57 5.50 -9.14 9.52
C LYS A 57 5.32 -8.16 8.36
N TYR A 58 4.39 -8.42 7.46
CA TYR A 58 4.21 -7.68 6.22
C TYR A 58 2.91 -6.88 6.15
N TRP A 59 1.97 -7.12 7.06
CA TRP A 59 0.64 -6.51 7.05
C TRP A 59 0.44 -5.46 8.14
N VAL A 60 -0.48 -4.53 7.89
CA VAL A 60 -0.92 -3.47 8.81
C VAL A 60 -2.42 -3.21 8.64
N LYS A 61 -3.04 -2.67 9.69
CA LYS A 61 -4.33 -2.01 9.62
C LYS A 61 -4.10 -0.62 9.01
N MET A 62 -4.22 -0.54 7.69
CA MET A 62 -4.03 0.70 6.94
C MET A 62 -5.26 1.59 7.12
N HIS A 63 -5.02 2.87 7.40
CA HIS A 63 -6.05 3.89 7.38
C HIS A 63 -6.43 4.25 5.94
N LEU A 64 -7.73 4.41 5.65
CA LEU A 64 -8.18 5.02 4.40
C LEU A 64 -7.89 6.53 4.44
N LEU A 65 -8.36 7.22 5.48
CA LEU A 65 -7.95 8.58 5.85
C LEU A 65 -6.94 8.50 7.01
N SER A 66 -5.71 8.96 6.77
CA SER A 66 -4.61 8.99 7.74
C SER A 66 -4.98 9.58 9.11
N GLU A 67 -4.41 9.05 10.20
CA GLU A 67 -4.49 9.70 11.53
C GLU A 67 -3.93 11.14 11.48
N LYS A 68 -2.88 11.36 10.68
CA LYS A 68 -2.26 12.67 10.45
C LYS A 68 -3.12 13.62 9.60
N LEU A 69 -4.22 13.10 9.06
CA LEU A 69 -5.26 13.81 8.31
C LEU A 69 -6.63 13.67 9.01
N HIS A 70 -6.63 13.60 10.35
CA HIS A 70 -7.85 13.57 11.19
C HIS A 70 -8.73 12.32 11.04
N GLY A 71 -8.24 11.25 10.42
CA GLY A 71 -8.93 9.97 10.37
C GLY A 71 -8.81 9.19 11.69
N PRO A 72 -9.90 8.62 12.22
CA PRO A 72 -9.85 7.80 13.43
C PRO A 72 -9.56 6.33 13.10
N GLY A 73 -8.95 5.61 14.03
CA GLY A 73 -8.72 4.17 13.98
C GLY A 73 -9.99 3.32 14.23
N GLN A 74 -11.06 3.59 13.50
CA GLN A 74 -12.34 2.85 13.58
C GLN A 74 -12.53 1.94 12.37
N GLU A 75 -13.34 0.88 12.50
CA GLU A 75 -13.54 -0.16 11.45
C GLU A 75 -13.83 0.42 10.07
N TRP A 76 -14.70 1.43 9.96
CA TRP A 76 -15.06 2.06 8.68
C TRP A 76 -13.90 2.81 7.99
N ASN A 77 -12.80 3.06 8.68
CA ASN A 77 -11.60 3.75 8.19
C ASN A 77 -10.38 2.81 8.10
N LEU A 78 -10.51 1.52 8.44
CA LEU A 78 -9.40 0.58 8.55
C LEU A 78 -9.57 -0.61 7.62
N VAL A 79 -8.55 -0.87 6.79
CA VAL A 79 -8.47 -2.05 5.94
C VAL A 79 -7.17 -2.83 6.21
N SER A 80 -7.23 -4.16 6.09
CA SER A 80 -6.03 -4.99 6.14
C SER A 80 -5.28 -4.85 4.81
N ALA A 81 -4.07 -4.30 4.85
CA ALA A 81 -3.22 -4.06 3.68
C ALA A 81 -1.74 -4.33 4.00
N ARG A 82 -0.90 -4.47 2.97
CA ARG A 82 0.54 -4.65 3.15
C ARG A 82 1.19 -3.34 3.60
N LYS A 83 2.28 -3.43 4.35
CA LYS A 83 3.16 -2.30 4.75
C LYS A 83 3.60 -1.48 3.54
N THR A 84 3.84 -2.13 2.40
CA THR A 84 4.22 -1.51 1.12
C THR A 84 3.09 -0.66 0.52
N ASP A 85 1.86 -1.15 0.56
CA ASP A 85 0.68 -0.45 0.04
C ASP A 85 0.33 0.75 0.95
N ASN A 86 0.45 0.58 2.27
CA ASN A 86 0.38 1.67 3.27
C ASN A 86 1.49 2.73 3.08
N SER A 87 2.72 2.33 2.77
CA SER A 87 3.79 3.27 2.42
C SER A 87 3.52 4.02 1.11
N ALA A 88 2.86 3.41 0.12
CA ALA A 88 2.48 4.09 -1.11
C ALA A 88 1.45 5.21 -0.85
N MET A 89 0.44 4.94 -0.01
CA MET A 89 -0.50 5.96 0.47
C MET A 89 0.20 7.10 1.22
N ALA A 90 1.08 6.74 2.18
CA ALA A 90 1.78 7.70 3.03
C ALA A 90 2.71 8.64 2.26
N ASN A 91 3.39 8.13 1.23
CA ASN A 91 4.37 8.87 0.42
C ASN A 91 3.73 9.59 -0.79
N GLY A 92 2.58 9.10 -1.28
CA GLY A 92 1.84 9.70 -2.38
C GLY A 92 0.77 10.70 -1.89
N PRO A 93 -0.52 10.34 -1.95
CA PRO A 93 -1.63 11.28 -1.72
C PRO A 93 -1.59 11.93 -0.33
N GLU A 94 -1.19 11.18 0.71
CA GLU A 94 -1.14 11.75 2.04
C GLU A 94 -0.01 12.77 2.22
N SER A 95 1.10 12.61 1.50
CA SER A 95 2.27 13.51 1.61
C SER A 95 1.94 14.89 1.04
N ASP A 96 1.38 14.94 -0.18
CA ASP A 96 0.92 16.19 -0.79
C ASP A 96 -0.18 16.86 0.05
N ALA A 97 -1.17 16.09 0.53
CA ALA A 97 -2.23 16.62 1.39
C ALA A 97 -1.68 17.24 2.70
N LYS A 98 -0.73 16.58 3.39
CA LYS A 98 -0.08 17.10 4.60
C LYS A 98 0.67 18.41 4.33
N ASN A 99 1.45 18.46 3.23
CA ASN A 99 2.21 19.64 2.84
C ASN A 99 1.28 20.84 2.57
N ARG A 100 0.20 20.63 1.81
CA ARG A 100 -0.81 21.65 1.51
C ARG A 100 -1.54 22.18 2.73
N ILE A 101 -1.95 21.29 3.64
CA ILE A 101 -2.58 21.66 4.91
C ILE A 101 -1.61 22.48 5.78
N SER A 102 -0.30 22.14 5.77
CA SER A 102 0.72 22.94 6.47
C SER A 102 0.88 24.34 5.87
N ASN A 103 0.67 24.48 4.55
CA ASN A 103 0.60 25.75 3.82
C ASN A 103 -0.76 26.47 3.97
N LYS A 104 -1.64 26.00 4.86
CA LYS A 104 -2.98 26.54 5.14
C LYS A 104 -3.98 26.42 3.99
N GLU A 105 -3.77 25.50 3.04
CA GLU A 105 -4.78 25.16 2.03
C GLU A 105 -5.94 24.36 2.67
N VAL A 106 -7.18 24.66 2.26
CA VAL A 106 -8.35 23.85 2.59
C VAL A 106 -8.58 22.84 1.48
N LEU A 107 -8.64 21.56 1.81
CA LEU A 107 -8.76 20.47 0.84
C LEU A 107 -10.08 19.69 0.97
N TYR A 108 -10.47 19.03 -0.12
CA TYR A 108 -11.29 17.82 -0.05
C TYR A 108 -10.40 16.59 -0.25
N TYR A 109 -10.75 15.48 0.39
CA TYR A 109 -10.03 14.21 0.28
C TYR A 109 -11.03 13.05 0.30
N ASP A 110 -11.17 12.39 -0.85
CA ASP A 110 -12.05 11.25 -1.07
C ASP A 110 -11.21 9.99 -1.22
N VAL A 111 -11.55 8.95 -0.47
CA VAL A 111 -10.96 7.62 -0.59
C VAL A 111 -12.08 6.64 -0.85
N SER A 112 -11.97 5.86 -1.92
CA SER A 112 -12.94 4.82 -2.27
C SER A 112 -12.24 3.48 -2.43
N VAL A 113 -12.73 2.47 -1.73
CA VAL A 113 -12.47 1.06 -2.06
C VAL A 113 -13.39 0.73 -3.23
N ASN A 114 -12.83 0.58 -4.42
CA ASN A 114 -13.62 0.33 -5.64
C ASN A 114 -13.96 -1.16 -5.79
N SER A 115 -13.13 -2.05 -5.23
CA SER A 115 -13.36 -3.49 -5.23
C SER A 115 -12.61 -4.20 -4.10
N TYR A 116 -13.16 -5.33 -3.69
CA TYR A 116 -12.53 -6.34 -2.83
C TYR A 116 -12.08 -7.54 -3.68
N HIS A 117 -11.12 -8.33 -3.20
CA HIS A 117 -10.73 -9.55 -3.91
C HIS A 117 -11.87 -10.58 -3.87
N SER A 118 -12.02 -11.39 -4.92
CA SER A 118 -13.02 -12.47 -4.94
C SER A 118 -12.50 -13.74 -4.26
N GLY A 119 -13.40 -14.41 -3.53
CA GLY A 119 -13.14 -15.69 -2.84
C GLY A 119 -13.30 -15.59 -1.32
N LYS A 120 -13.58 -16.74 -0.68
CA LYS A 120 -13.65 -16.86 0.78
C LYS A 120 -12.33 -16.38 1.40
N ILE A 121 -12.39 -15.68 2.53
CA ILE A 121 -11.27 -14.96 3.18
C ILE A 121 -10.84 -13.73 2.37
N LEU A 122 -10.54 -13.88 1.07
CA LEU A 122 -10.05 -12.81 0.20
C LEU A 122 -11.02 -11.62 0.10
N GLU A 123 -12.32 -11.87 0.20
CA GLU A 123 -13.38 -10.86 0.18
C GLU A 123 -13.29 -9.80 1.29
N ASP A 124 -12.53 -10.01 2.35
CA ASP A 124 -12.28 -9.02 3.40
C ASP A 124 -11.13 -8.04 3.07
N PHE A 125 -10.42 -8.29 1.97
CA PHE A 125 -9.23 -7.54 1.57
C PHE A 125 -9.53 -6.68 0.34
N PRO A 126 -9.29 -5.36 0.41
CA PRO A 126 -9.47 -4.47 -0.75
C PRO A 126 -8.54 -4.89 -1.88
N ALA A 127 -9.05 -4.91 -3.12
CA ALA A 127 -8.28 -5.16 -4.32
C ALA A 127 -7.85 -3.86 -5.01
N ASN A 128 -8.73 -2.86 -5.03
CA ASN A 128 -8.45 -1.55 -5.60
C ASN A 128 -8.99 -0.44 -4.70
N ILE A 129 -8.13 0.54 -4.43
CA ILE A 129 -8.48 1.80 -3.77
C ILE A 129 -8.16 2.94 -4.73
N ASN A 130 -8.97 3.99 -4.73
CA ASN A 130 -8.63 5.24 -5.41
C ASN A 130 -8.77 6.42 -4.45
N VAL A 131 -7.77 7.30 -4.45
CA VAL A 131 -7.78 8.55 -3.68
C VAL A 131 -7.91 9.73 -4.64
N LYS A 132 -8.87 10.63 -4.40
CA LYS A 132 -9.00 11.90 -5.09
C LYS A 132 -8.92 13.04 -4.09
N TRP A 133 -8.09 14.03 -4.37
CA TRP A 133 -7.97 15.20 -3.51
C TRP A 133 -7.79 16.47 -4.32
N GLY A 134 -8.14 17.60 -3.71
CA GLY A 134 -8.12 18.88 -4.39
C GLY A 134 -8.38 20.06 -3.46
N SER A 135 -8.18 21.27 -3.98
CA SER A 135 -8.45 22.51 -3.26
C SER A 135 -9.95 22.70 -3.06
N MET A 136 -10.29 23.41 -1.99
CA MET A 136 -11.59 24.01 -1.78
C MET A 136 -11.43 25.52 -1.62
N LYS A 137 -12.40 26.28 -2.13
CA LYS A 137 -12.50 27.73 -1.94
C LYS A 137 -13.68 28.06 -1.05
N LYS A 138 -13.51 29.06 -0.18
CA LYS A 138 -14.58 29.60 0.66
C LYS A 138 -15.43 30.56 -0.17
N GLN A 139 -16.69 30.23 -0.37
CA GLN A 139 -17.70 31.05 -1.05
C GLN A 139 -18.95 31.11 -0.17
N ASN A 140 -19.47 32.31 0.11
CA ASN A 140 -20.68 32.51 0.94
C ASN A 140 -20.65 31.71 2.26
N ASN A 141 -19.52 31.79 2.99
CA ASN A 141 -19.22 31.05 4.22
C ASN A 141 -19.24 29.50 4.14
N LYS A 142 -19.21 28.91 2.93
CA LYS A 142 -19.11 27.46 2.71
C LYS A 142 -17.85 27.12 1.91
N TYR A 143 -17.25 25.97 2.17
CA TYR A 143 -16.20 25.43 1.30
C TYR A 143 -16.83 24.68 0.14
N LEU A 144 -16.48 25.08 -1.07
CA LEU A 144 -16.84 24.38 -2.31
C LEU A 144 -15.56 23.83 -2.94
N ARG A 145 -15.66 22.65 -3.56
CA ARG A 145 -14.56 22.06 -4.31
C ARG A 145 -14.18 22.99 -5.47
N ASP A 146 -12.88 23.21 -5.66
CA ASP A 146 -12.34 24.17 -6.63
C ASP A 146 -11.55 23.46 -7.73
N LYS A 147 -10.37 22.92 -7.41
CA LYS A 147 -9.50 22.22 -8.37
C LYS A 147 -9.13 20.84 -7.85
N GLN A 148 -9.33 19.80 -8.67
CA GLN A 148 -8.71 18.50 -8.39
C GLN A 148 -7.19 18.61 -8.56
N LEU A 149 -6.45 18.23 -7.53
CA LEU A 149 -4.99 18.31 -7.48
C LEU A 149 -4.35 16.95 -7.76
N GLY A 150 -5.01 15.86 -7.37
CA GLY A 150 -4.52 14.50 -7.65
C GLY A 150 -5.61 13.44 -7.71
N ASN A 151 -5.26 12.33 -8.35
CA ASN A 151 -6.01 11.08 -8.38
C ASN A 151 -4.98 9.93 -8.33
N PHE A 152 -5.04 9.11 -7.29
CA PHE A 152 -4.08 8.04 -7.01
C PHE A 152 -4.81 6.69 -6.92
N PRO A 153 -4.87 5.94 -8.04
CA PRO A 153 -5.34 4.57 -8.02
C PRO A 153 -4.24 3.66 -7.46
N LEU A 154 -4.62 2.74 -6.57
CA LEU A 154 -3.75 1.76 -5.95
C LEU A 154 -4.37 0.38 -6.08
N ASN A 155 -3.63 -0.55 -6.68
CA ASN A 155 -3.93 -1.98 -6.67
C ASN A 155 -3.24 -2.59 -5.45
N LEU A 156 -4.02 -3.26 -4.59
CA LEU A 156 -3.54 -3.85 -3.35
C LEU A 156 -3.26 -5.35 -3.54
N GLY A 157 -2.28 -5.84 -2.80
CA GLY A 157 -1.91 -7.25 -2.87
C GLY A 157 -2.93 -8.15 -2.19
N LYS A 158 -3.12 -9.37 -2.71
CA LYS A 158 -3.87 -10.43 -2.03
C LYS A 158 -3.13 -10.83 -0.74
N PRO A 159 -3.86 -11.18 0.34
CA PRO A 159 -3.26 -11.88 1.48
C PRO A 159 -2.79 -13.29 1.06
N PRO A 160 -1.76 -13.82 1.72
CA PRO A 160 -1.47 -15.24 1.62
C PRO A 160 -2.61 -16.05 2.25
N LEU A 161 -2.99 -17.17 1.62
CA LEU A 161 -4.10 -18.02 2.08
C LEU A 161 -3.73 -18.93 3.25
N ASN A 162 -2.44 -19.15 3.48
CA ASN A 162 -1.91 -20.03 4.54
C ASN A 162 -0.47 -19.64 4.92
N ILE A 163 0.04 -20.25 6.00
CA ILE A 163 1.39 -19.99 6.53
C ILE A 163 2.49 -20.27 5.48
N SER A 164 2.38 -21.36 4.71
CA SER A 164 3.36 -21.70 3.67
C SER A 164 3.43 -20.62 2.58
N GLU A 165 2.30 -20.06 2.18
CA GLU A 165 2.23 -18.97 1.21
C GLU A 165 2.68 -17.60 1.79
N SER A 166 2.59 -17.44 3.12
CA SER A 166 3.07 -16.24 3.84
C SER A 166 4.58 -16.27 4.08
N ALA A 167 5.18 -17.46 4.12
CA ALA A 167 6.64 -17.63 4.15
C ALA A 167 7.32 -17.23 2.83
N LEU A 168 6.58 -17.22 1.71
CA LEU A 168 7.09 -16.80 0.40
C LEU A 168 7.17 -15.28 0.28
N ILE A 169 8.37 -14.77 -0.01
CA ILE A 169 8.56 -13.35 -0.29
C ILE A 169 8.10 -13.03 -1.73
N ASP A 170 7.10 -12.17 -1.84
CA ASP A 170 6.61 -11.65 -3.12
C ASP A 170 7.59 -10.61 -3.70
N ILE A 171 8.35 -11.01 -4.73
CA ILE A 171 9.37 -10.17 -5.39
C ILE A 171 8.72 -8.94 -6.03
N LYS A 172 7.43 -9.00 -6.41
CA LYS A 172 6.71 -7.87 -7.03
C LYS A 172 6.50 -6.69 -6.10
N SER A 173 6.58 -6.91 -4.79
CA SER A 173 6.36 -5.89 -3.76
C SER A 173 7.51 -5.72 -2.77
N ALA A 174 8.43 -6.68 -2.68
CA ALA A 174 9.56 -6.67 -1.75
C ALA A 174 10.41 -5.38 -1.83
N GLY A 175 10.97 -5.00 -0.67
CA GLY A 175 11.99 -3.96 -0.56
C GLY A 175 13.40 -4.52 -0.83
N ARG A 176 14.33 -3.65 -1.20
CA ARG A 176 15.72 -3.99 -1.51
C ARG A 176 16.39 -4.85 -0.44
N ASP A 177 16.26 -4.48 0.83
CA ASP A 177 16.97 -5.17 1.90
C ASP A 177 16.41 -6.59 2.14
N LEU A 178 15.10 -6.78 1.93
CA LEU A 178 14.47 -8.09 1.93
C LEU A 178 14.94 -8.95 0.74
N LEU A 179 15.03 -8.36 -0.45
CA LEU A 179 15.59 -9.02 -1.64
C LEU A 179 17.08 -9.38 -1.47
N ILE A 180 17.87 -8.56 -0.79
CA ILE A 180 19.26 -8.87 -0.42
C ILE A 180 19.30 -10.02 0.59
N SER A 181 18.39 -10.06 1.58
CA SER A 181 18.33 -11.16 2.56
C SER A 181 17.99 -12.53 1.94
N LEU A 182 17.35 -12.54 0.76
CA LEU A 182 17.15 -13.74 -0.06
C LEU A 182 18.41 -14.20 -0.81
N GLY A 183 19.43 -13.34 -0.92
CA GLY A 183 20.65 -13.59 -1.69
C GLY A 183 20.72 -12.89 -3.04
N LEU A 184 19.77 -12.01 -3.41
CA LEU A 184 19.92 -11.19 -4.62
C LEU A 184 21.02 -10.14 -4.45
N SER A 185 21.77 -9.89 -5.53
CA SER A 185 22.84 -8.89 -5.49
C SER A 185 22.31 -7.49 -5.17
N ARG A 186 23.13 -6.69 -4.47
CA ARG A 186 22.78 -5.32 -4.05
C ARG A 186 22.41 -4.37 -5.21
N GLY A 187 22.89 -4.70 -6.41
CA GLY A 187 22.54 -4.04 -7.68
C GLY A 187 21.18 -4.49 -8.21
N LEU A 188 20.97 -5.81 -8.37
CA LEU A 188 19.70 -6.38 -8.86
C LEU A 188 18.52 -5.99 -7.96
N ALA A 189 18.66 -6.18 -6.65
CA ALA A 189 17.67 -5.75 -5.65
C ALA A 189 17.41 -4.23 -5.68
N GLY A 190 18.44 -3.44 -5.98
CA GLY A 190 18.32 -1.99 -6.14
C GLY A 190 17.54 -1.59 -7.39
N ASN A 191 17.80 -2.25 -8.53
CA ASN A 191 17.10 -2.03 -9.79
C ASN A 191 15.62 -2.44 -9.71
N ILE A 192 15.32 -3.60 -9.11
CA ILE A 192 13.94 -4.05 -8.87
C ILE A 192 13.18 -3.01 -8.01
N GLN A 193 13.76 -2.55 -6.91
CA GLN A 193 13.11 -1.51 -6.08
C GLN A 193 12.95 -0.18 -6.85
N LYS A 194 13.97 0.24 -7.61
CA LYS A 194 13.93 1.50 -8.37
C LYS A 194 12.82 1.48 -9.43
N GLU A 195 12.73 0.40 -10.19
CA GLU A 195 11.68 0.21 -11.19
C GLU A 195 10.29 0.21 -10.52
N ARG A 196 10.17 -0.45 -9.36
CA ARG A 196 8.93 -0.45 -8.58
C ARG A 196 8.52 0.94 -8.07
N THR A 197 9.48 1.78 -7.65
CA THR A 197 9.16 3.11 -7.08
C THR A 197 9.15 4.25 -8.09
N GLN A 198 9.78 4.09 -9.26
CA GLN A 198 9.93 5.16 -10.26
C GLN A 198 9.34 4.83 -11.64
N GLY A 199 9.15 3.54 -11.98
CA GLY A 199 8.74 3.08 -13.31
C GLY A 199 7.26 2.72 -13.49
N GLY A 200 6.45 2.77 -12.42
CA GLY A 200 5.00 2.53 -12.53
C GLY A 200 4.30 1.92 -11.30
N GLY A 201 5.02 1.69 -10.20
CA GLY A 201 4.47 1.01 -9.02
C GLY A 201 4.82 -0.49 -8.99
N ASN A 202 4.14 -1.21 -8.09
CA ASN A 202 4.24 -2.67 -7.93
C ASN A 202 4.08 -3.40 -9.28
N PHE A 203 4.83 -4.47 -9.48
CA PHE A 203 4.66 -5.32 -10.67
C PHE A 203 3.32 -6.07 -10.57
N GLN A 204 2.63 -6.25 -11.70
CA GLN A 204 1.31 -6.90 -11.71
C GLN A 204 1.47 -8.43 -11.62
N ASP A 205 2.28 -9.00 -12.51
CA ASP A 205 2.52 -10.43 -12.66
C ASP A 205 3.98 -10.71 -13.09
N LYS A 206 4.26 -11.97 -13.44
CA LYS A 206 5.59 -12.44 -13.87
C LYS A 206 6.02 -11.81 -15.20
N ASP A 207 5.10 -11.58 -16.12
CA ASP A 207 5.43 -11.11 -17.47
C ASP A 207 5.66 -9.59 -17.45
N ASP A 208 4.82 -8.82 -16.74
CA ASP A 208 5.07 -7.40 -16.41
C ASP A 208 6.43 -7.22 -15.71
N PHE A 209 6.77 -8.10 -14.77
CA PHE A 209 8.08 -8.11 -14.12
C PHE A 209 9.22 -8.34 -15.13
N ILE A 210 9.13 -9.37 -15.96
CA ILE A 210 10.17 -9.70 -16.94
C ILE A 210 10.33 -8.59 -17.98
N GLU A 211 9.24 -8.05 -18.53
CA GLU A 211 9.28 -6.98 -19.53
C GLU A 211 9.88 -5.69 -18.98
N ARG A 212 9.42 -5.24 -17.80
CA ARG A 212 9.94 -4.03 -17.16
C ARG A 212 11.41 -4.19 -16.77
N MET A 213 11.81 -5.34 -16.22
CA MET A 213 13.22 -5.57 -15.87
C MET A 213 14.12 -5.69 -17.10
N LYS A 214 13.68 -6.33 -18.20
CA LYS A 214 14.40 -6.28 -19.49
C LYS A 214 14.63 -4.83 -19.93
N LYS A 215 13.59 -3.99 -19.91
CA LYS A 215 13.67 -2.58 -20.28
C LYS A 215 14.61 -1.78 -19.36
N VAL A 216 14.63 -2.06 -18.06
CA VAL A 216 15.56 -1.43 -17.09
C VAL A 216 17.02 -1.74 -17.42
N TYR A 217 17.33 -2.98 -17.82
CA TYR A 217 18.70 -3.40 -18.12
C TYR A 217 19.16 -3.07 -19.54
N GLN A 218 18.25 -3.00 -20.52
CA GLN A 218 18.53 -2.49 -21.87
C GLN A 218 18.89 -0.99 -21.87
N ASN A 219 18.29 -0.19 -20.97
CA ASN A 219 18.51 1.25 -20.86
C ASN A 219 19.71 1.66 -19.97
N GLN A 220 20.58 0.72 -19.60
CA GLN A 220 21.81 1.03 -18.86
C GLN A 220 22.92 1.53 -19.79
N SER A 221 23.88 2.28 -19.24
CA SER A 221 25.05 2.79 -20.00
C SER A 221 25.91 1.68 -20.60
N ARG A 222 25.81 0.46 -20.07
CA ARG A 222 26.19 -0.79 -20.72
C ARG A 222 24.94 -1.69 -20.68
N PRO A 223 24.25 -1.90 -21.82
CA PRO A 223 23.08 -2.78 -21.86
C PRO A 223 23.44 -4.20 -21.44
N VAL A 224 22.53 -4.84 -20.70
CA VAL A 224 22.69 -6.22 -20.19
C VAL A 224 21.45 -7.02 -20.57
N ASP A 225 21.63 -8.27 -21.03
CA ASP A 225 20.50 -9.19 -21.16
C ASP A 225 20.09 -9.71 -19.77
N PHE A 226 18.98 -9.17 -19.27
CA PHE A 226 18.38 -9.57 -18.00
C PHE A 226 18.07 -11.08 -17.91
N MET A 227 17.70 -11.72 -19.02
CA MET A 227 17.35 -13.14 -19.03
C MET A 227 18.58 -14.02 -18.87
N ALA A 228 19.68 -13.70 -19.54
CA ALA A 228 20.93 -14.43 -19.41
C ALA A 228 21.55 -14.20 -18.01
N GLU A 229 21.74 -12.94 -17.63
CA GLU A 229 22.61 -12.55 -16.51
C GLU A 229 21.92 -12.57 -15.14
N HIS A 230 20.59 -12.44 -15.08
CA HIS A 230 19.89 -12.17 -13.81
C HIS A 230 18.65 -13.03 -13.54
N TRP A 231 17.94 -13.48 -14.56
CA TRP A 231 16.71 -14.26 -14.36
C TRP A 231 16.93 -15.55 -13.56
N HIS A 232 18.06 -16.23 -13.77
CA HIS A 232 18.38 -17.50 -13.10
C HIS A 232 18.44 -17.37 -11.56
N PHE A 233 18.90 -16.24 -11.01
CA PHE A 233 18.88 -15.99 -9.56
C PHE A 233 17.45 -15.88 -9.02
N ILE A 234 16.55 -15.27 -9.79
CA ILE A 234 15.14 -15.09 -9.40
C ILE A 234 14.38 -16.41 -9.51
N GLN A 235 14.59 -17.15 -10.61
CA GLN A 235 14.02 -18.47 -10.83
C GLN A 235 14.43 -19.43 -9.70
N ALA A 236 15.72 -19.45 -9.31
CA ALA A 236 16.20 -20.27 -8.20
C ALA A 236 15.53 -19.96 -6.84
N LEU A 237 15.12 -18.71 -6.58
CA LEU A 237 14.38 -18.36 -5.36
C LEU A 237 12.93 -18.83 -5.39
N ILE A 238 12.32 -18.87 -6.57
CA ILE A 238 10.97 -19.40 -6.79
C ILE A 238 11.00 -20.94 -6.67
N ASP A 239 11.93 -21.59 -7.36
CA ASP A 239 12.07 -23.05 -7.39
C ASP A 239 12.44 -23.63 -6.01
N SER A 240 13.22 -22.89 -5.21
CA SER A 240 13.54 -23.27 -3.83
C SER A 240 12.46 -22.94 -2.80
N GLY A 241 11.29 -22.44 -3.23
CA GLY A 241 10.18 -22.12 -2.34
C GLY A 241 10.49 -21.01 -1.34
N LYS A 242 11.34 -20.04 -1.71
CA LYS A 242 11.68 -18.87 -0.88
C LYS A 242 10.94 -17.60 -1.33
N ALA A 243 10.52 -17.56 -2.59
CA ALA A 243 9.93 -16.39 -3.20
C ALA A 243 8.78 -16.73 -4.16
N LYS A 244 8.00 -15.72 -4.53
CA LYS A 244 6.99 -15.78 -5.60
C LYS A 244 7.01 -14.53 -6.47
N LEU A 245 6.49 -14.68 -7.70
CA LEU A 245 6.11 -13.65 -8.66
C LEU A 245 4.66 -13.91 -9.08
#